data_AF-A0A1F0GB53-F1
#
_entry.id   AF-A0A1F0GB53-F1
#
_cell.length_a   1.000
_cell.length_b   1.000
_cell.length_c   1.000
_cell.angle_alpha   90.00
_cell.angle_beta   90.00
_cell.angle_gamma   90.00
#
_symmetry.space_group_name_H-M   'P 1'
#
loop_
_entity.id
_entity.type
_entity.pdbx_description
1 polymer ?
#
loop_
_entity_poly.entity_id
_entity_poly.type
_entity_poly.pdbx_seq_one_letter_code
_entity_poly.pdbx_strand_id
1 'polypeptide(L)'
;MILIKKKVDYIKKHKEGSVFLLTLPIPDSMSQYLQPKQEFNFFEIEHYFGHDFLQKHDMLKTTPIADIFTINEKKKANFANIITQISDINIFNKFIDLFKAIDEICHVEINYEV
;
A
#
# COMPACT_ATOMS: atom_id res chain seq x y z
N MET A 1 19.45 -11.92 -28.26
CA MET A 1 18.70 -10.72 -27.86
C MET A 1 18.65 -10.69 -26.34
N ILE A 2 19.53 -9.94 -25.69
CA ILE A 2 19.55 -9.83 -24.24
C ILE A 2 18.54 -8.74 -23.87
N LEU A 3 17.38 -9.16 -23.36
CA LEU A 3 16.41 -8.25 -22.77
C LEU A 3 16.95 -7.81 -21.41
N ILE A 4 17.72 -6.71 -21.38
CA ILE A 4 18.02 -6.02 -20.14
C ILE A 4 16.70 -5.43 -19.66
N LYS A 5 16.02 -6.11 -18.72
CA LYS A 5 14.90 -5.52 -17.98
C LYS A 5 15.44 -4.26 -17.32
N LYS A 6 15.04 -3.09 -17.83
CA LYS A 6 15.29 -1.80 -17.18
C LYS A 6 14.68 -1.92 -15.78
N LYS A 7 15.51 -2.00 -14.73
CA LYS A 7 15.03 -1.97 -13.34
C LYS A 7 14.25 -0.65 -13.24
N VAL A 8 12.94 -0.74 -13.05
CA VAL A 8 12.15 0.46 -12.80
C VAL A 8 12.65 0.97 -11.45
N ASP A 9 13.22 2.17 -11.42
CA ASP A 9 13.59 2.83 -10.17
C ASP A 9 12.30 3.11 -9.41
N TYR A 10 11.90 2.14 -8.60
CA TYR A 10 10.70 2.17 -7.76
C TYR A 10 10.91 3.09 -6.55
N ILE A 11 12.16 3.49 -6.28
CA ILE A 11 12.54 4.48 -5.28
C ILE A 11 13.19 5.66 -6.01
N LYS A 12 12.69 6.87 -5.76
CA LYS A 12 13.29 8.13 -6.24
C LYS A 12 13.52 9.07 -5.08
N LYS A 13 14.77 9.47 -4.86
CA LYS A 13 15.09 10.49 -3.85
C LYS A 13 14.84 11.88 -4.41
N HIS A 14 14.18 12.73 -3.63
CA HIS A 14 14.06 14.16 -3.94
C HIS A 14 15.44 14.84 -3.91
N LYS A 15 15.63 15.89 -4.72
CA LYS A 15 16.91 16.62 -4.81
C LYS A 15 17.37 17.23 -3.49
N GLU A 16 16.42 17.56 -2.62
CA GLU A 16 16.63 18.24 -1.35
C GLU A 16 16.04 17.39 -0.22
N GLY A 17 16.86 17.13 0.79
CA GLY A 17 16.47 16.38 1.99
C GLY A 17 16.43 14.86 1.83
N SER A 18 16.00 14.19 2.90
CA SER A 18 15.77 12.74 2.95
C SER A 18 14.31 12.42 2.65
N VAL A 19 13.81 12.92 1.52
CA VAL A 19 12.45 12.66 1.02
C VAL A 19 12.54 11.69 -0.16
N PHE A 20 11.74 10.64 -0.12
CA PHE A 20 11.75 9.57 -1.11
C PHE A 20 10.34 9.34 -1.65
N LEU A 21 10.25 9.09 -2.95
CA LEU A 21 9.03 8.66 -3.64
C LEU A 21 9.14 7.18 -3.93
N LEU A 22 8.12 6.43 -3.54
CA LEU A 22 8.05 4.98 -3.66
C LEU A 22 6.88 4.60 -4.56
N THR A 23 7.14 3.73 -5.53
CA THR A 23 6.11 3.06 -6.33
C THR A 23 5.91 1.66 -5.78
N LEU A 24 4.80 1.42 -5.10
CA LEU A 24 4.47 0.11 -4.54
C LEU A 24 3.63 -0.71 -5.53
N PRO A 25 3.86 -2.03 -5.62
CA PRO A 25 3.03 -2.91 -6.43
C PRO A 25 1.67 -3.14 -5.77
N ILE A 26 0.59 -3.09 -6.56
CA ILE A 26 -0.73 -3.51 -6.06
C ILE A 26 -0.69 -5.03 -5.84
N PRO A 27 -1.05 -5.54 -4.64
CA PRO A 27 -1.10 -6.98 -4.39
C PRO A 27 -2.05 -7.68 -5.38
N ASP A 28 -1.70 -8.88 -5.85
CA ASP A 28 -2.50 -9.61 -6.86
C ASP A 28 -3.98 -9.78 -6.45
N SER A 29 -4.23 -10.00 -5.15
CA SER A 29 -5.56 -10.07 -4.53
C SER A 29 -6.42 -8.80 -4.68
N MET A 30 -5.83 -7.70 -5.16
CA MET A 30 -6.43 -6.37 -5.32
C MET A 30 -6.35 -5.87 -6.76
N SER A 31 -6.05 -6.75 -7.71
CA SER A 31 -5.96 -6.43 -9.14
C SER A 31 -7.26 -5.82 -9.71
N GLN A 32 -8.42 -6.08 -9.11
CA GLN A 32 -9.69 -5.45 -9.48
C GLN A 32 -9.66 -3.91 -9.36
N TYR A 33 -8.77 -3.34 -8.54
CA TYR A 33 -8.62 -1.89 -8.42
C TYR A 33 -7.84 -1.26 -9.59
N LEU A 34 -7.20 -2.06 -10.44
CA LEU A 34 -6.53 -1.59 -11.65
C LEU A 34 -7.56 -1.41 -12.77
N GLN A 35 -8.03 -0.18 -12.93
CA GLN A 35 -9.00 0.18 -13.96
C GLN A 35 -8.29 0.83 -15.16
N PRO A 36 -8.78 0.61 -16.40
CA PRO A 36 -8.19 1.22 -17.59
C PRO A 36 -8.22 2.76 -17.57
N LYS A 37 -9.21 3.35 -16.89
CA LYS A 37 -9.32 4.80 -16.73
C LYS A 37 -8.86 5.22 -15.34
N GLN A 38 -8.00 6.23 -15.30
CA GLN A 38 -7.43 6.74 -14.06
C GLN A 38 -8.49 7.25 -13.06
N GLU A 39 -9.61 7.78 -13.54
CA GLU A 39 -10.72 8.25 -12.70
C GLU A 39 -11.39 7.14 -11.86
N PHE A 40 -11.16 5.87 -12.21
CA PHE A 40 -11.68 4.71 -11.49
C PHE A 40 -10.60 3.95 -10.70
N ASN A 41 -9.38 4.49 -10.64
CA ASN A 41 -8.32 3.93 -9.81
C ASN A 41 -8.49 4.41 -8.37
N PHE A 42 -9.34 3.71 -7.63
CA PHE A 42 -9.66 4.00 -6.22
C PHE A 42 -8.70 3.35 -5.23
N PHE A 43 -7.61 2.76 -5.69
CA PHE A 43 -6.64 2.10 -4.82
C PHE A 43 -5.85 3.12 -3.99
N GLU A 44 -5.73 2.83 -2.70
CA GLU A 44 -5.08 3.69 -1.71
C GLU A 44 -4.27 2.83 -0.75
N ILE A 45 -3.32 3.44 -0.03
CA ILE A 45 -2.39 2.72 0.87
C ILE A 45 -3.12 1.93 1.96
N GLU A 46 -4.29 2.39 2.41
CA GLU A 46 -5.11 1.71 3.40
C GLU A 46 -5.62 0.35 2.88
N HIS A 47 -5.81 0.18 1.57
CA HIS A 47 -6.30 -1.08 1.01
C HIS A 47 -5.38 -2.26 1.34
N TYR A 48 -4.09 -2.03 1.56
CA TYR A 48 -3.13 -3.08 1.95
C TYR A 48 -3.48 -3.75 3.29
N PHE A 49 -4.21 -3.09 4.19
CA PHE A 49 -4.68 -3.73 5.44
C PHE A 49 -5.68 -4.88 5.20
N GLY A 50 -6.24 -4.99 3.99
CA GLY A 50 -7.18 -6.04 3.62
C GLY A 50 -8.64 -5.69 3.92
N HIS A 51 -9.53 -6.33 3.17
CA HIS A 51 -10.96 -6.01 3.17
C HIS A 51 -11.60 -6.17 4.56
N ASP A 52 -11.44 -7.34 5.19
CA ASP A 52 -12.08 -7.65 6.47
C ASP A 52 -11.64 -6.68 7.59
N PHE A 53 -10.36 -6.31 7.58
CA PHE A 53 -9.82 -5.35 8.54
C PHE A 53 -10.43 -3.97 8.35
N LEU A 54 -10.45 -3.48 7.11
CA LEU A 54 -11.06 -2.19 6.79
C LEU A 54 -12.55 -2.17 7.07
N GLN A 55 -13.26 -3.25 6.78
CA GLN A 55 -14.69 -3.39 7.05
C GLN A 55 -14.98 -3.33 8.56
N LYS A 56 -14.21 -4.07 9.37
CA LYS A 56 -14.32 -4.06 10.84
C LYS A 56 -14.15 -2.66 11.43
N HIS A 57 -13.33 -1.82 10.81
CA HIS A 57 -13.08 -0.43 11.23
C HIS A 57 -13.95 0.60 10.51
N ASP A 58 -14.93 0.17 9.71
CA ASP A 58 -15.85 1.02 8.92
C ASP A 58 -15.08 2.02 8.01
N MET A 59 -13.99 1.53 7.42
CA MET A 59 -13.13 2.28 6.51
C MET A 59 -13.53 2.16 5.04
N LEU A 60 -14.52 1.31 4.71
CA LEU A 60 -14.94 1.07 3.33
C LEU A 60 -16.21 1.84 2.99
N LYS A 61 -16.24 2.44 1.80
CA LYS A 61 -17.43 3.01 1.16
C LYS A 61 -17.70 2.31 -0.16
N THR A 62 -18.96 1.99 -0.40
CA THR A 62 -19.39 1.39 -1.67
C THR A 62 -19.20 2.37 -2.82
N THR A 63 -18.77 1.88 -3.97
CA THR A 63 -18.79 2.62 -5.24
C THR A 63 -19.88 2.06 -6.17
N PRO A 64 -20.21 2.76 -7.28
CA PRO A 64 -21.07 2.19 -8.31
C PRO A 64 -20.48 0.97 -9.03
N ILE A 65 -19.17 0.71 -8.86
CA ILE A 65 -18.48 -0.44 -9.46
C ILE A 65 -18.54 -1.58 -8.44
N ALA A 66 -19.08 -2.74 -8.86
CA ALA A 66 -19.17 -3.92 -8.02
C ALA A 66 -17.77 -4.33 -7.51
N ASP A 67 -17.72 -4.76 -6.25
CA ASP A 67 -16.51 -5.23 -5.56
C ASP A 67 -15.36 -4.19 -5.44
N ILE A 68 -15.63 -2.92 -5.76
CA ILE A 68 -14.71 -1.80 -5.57
C ILE A 68 -15.24 -0.88 -4.49
N PHE A 69 -14.38 -0.64 -3.50
CA PHE A 69 -14.66 0.19 -2.36
C PHE A 69 -13.70 1.37 -2.32
N THR A 70 -14.15 2.52 -1.85
CA THR A 70 -13.27 3.67 -1.57
C THR A 70 -13.01 3.77 -0.08
N ILE A 71 -11.95 4.47 0.31
CA ILE A 71 -11.66 4.71 1.71
C ILE A 71 -12.58 5.78 2.29
N ASN A 72 -13.04 5.57 3.52
CA ASN A 72 -13.80 6.55 4.26
C ASN A 72 -12.88 7.67 4.78
N GLU A 73 -12.64 8.68 3.94
CA GLU A 73 -11.82 9.87 4.26
C GLU A 73 -12.08 10.48 5.63
N LYS A 74 -13.35 10.54 6.06
CA LYS A 74 -13.75 11.13 7.34
C LYS A 74 -13.18 10.38 8.55
N LYS A 75 -12.78 9.12 8.37
CA LYS A 75 -12.27 8.24 9.44
C LYS A 75 -10.76 8.05 9.41
N LYS A 76 -10.05 8.53 8.38
CA LYS A 76 -8.59 8.33 8.25
C LYS A 76 -7.80 8.79 9.47
N ALA A 77 -8.13 9.95 10.04
CA ALA A 77 -7.42 10.46 11.22
C ALA A 77 -7.56 9.51 12.43
N ASN A 78 -8.75 8.97 12.67
CA ASN A 78 -8.98 8.01 13.75
C ASN A 78 -8.34 6.65 13.43
N PHE A 79 -8.41 6.22 12.18
CA PHE A 79 -7.83 4.95 11.73
C PHE A 79 -6.31 4.94 11.86
N ALA A 80 -5.63 6.05 11.56
CA ALA A 80 -4.20 6.20 11.80
C ALA A 80 -3.83 5.96 13.27
N ASN A 81 -4.62 6.48 14.22
CA ASN A 81 -4.40 6.23 15.65
C ASN A 81 -4.68 4.78 16.05
N ILE A 82 -5.61 4.10 15.38
CA ILE A 82 -5.86 2.68 15.62
C ILE A 82 -4.67 1.85 15.15
N ILE A 83 -4.14 2.14 13.95
CA ILE A 83 -3.02 1.39 13.36
C ILE A 83 -1.78 1.42 14.27
N THR A 84 -1.48 2.55 14.91
CA THR A 84 -0.31 2.66 15.80
C THR A 84 -0.43 1.83 17.08
N GLN A 85 -1.63 1.33 17.41
CA GLN A 85 -1.90 0.49 18.57
C GLN A 85 -1.94 -1.01 18.25
N ILE A 86 -1.78 -1.39 16.98
CA ILE A 86 -1.84 -2.79 16.54
C ILE A 86 -0.51 -3.47 16.85
N SER A 87 -0.56 -4.61 17.54
CA SER A 87 0.60 -5.47 17.80
C SER A 87 0.64 -6.72 16.92
N ASP A 88 -0.47 -7.09 16.29
CA ASP A 88 -0.53 -8.25 15.40
C ASP A 88 0.11 -7.92 14.05
N ILE A 89 1.28 -8.51 13.81
CA ILE A 89 2.08 -8.30 12.59
C ILE A 89 1.36 -8.78 11.32
N ASN A 90 0.46 -9.75 11.44
CA ASN A 90 -0.21 -10.35 10.27
C ASN A 90 -1.09 -9.34 9.52
N ILE A 91 -1.58 -8.32 10.22
CA ILE A 91 -2.34 -7.21 9.65
C ILE A 91 -1.51 -6.43 8.62
N PHE A 92 -0.18 -6.45 8.77
CA PHE A 92 0.76 -5.74 7.91
C PHE A 92 1.39 -6.62 6.82
N ASN A 93 0.97 -7.87 6.64
CA ASN A 93 1.60 -8.81 5.69
C ASN A 93 1.63 -8.31 4.23
N LYS A 94 0.69 -7.45 3.82
CA LYS A 94 0.72 -6.88 2.45
C LYS A 94 1.67 -5.69 2.31
N PHE A 95 2.21 -5.16 3.41
CA PHE A 95 3.15 -4.02 3.42
C PHE A 95 4.63 -4.45 3.33
N ILE A 96 4.93 -5.75 3.15
CA ILE A 96 6.30 -6.26 3.10
C ILE A 96 7.15 -5.51 2.06
N ASP A 97 6.61 -5.23 0.87
CA ASP A 97 7.33 -4.49 -0.16
C ASP A 97 7.63 -3.04 0.25
N LEU A 98 6.74 -2.40 1.02
CA LEU A 98 7.00 -1.09 1.60
C LEU A 98 8.11 -1.15 2.65
N PHE A 99 8.07 -2.14 3.55
CA PHE A 99 9.07 -2.28 4.59
C PHE A 99 10.45 -2.57 4.01
N LYS A 100 10.55 -3.49 3.05
CA LYS A 100 11.79 -3.74 2.30
C LYS A 100 12.31 -2.48 1.60
N ALA A 101 11.44 -1.65 1.04
CA ALA A 101 11.84 -0.39 0.42
C ALA A 101 12.39 0.61 1.44
N ILE A 102 11.78 0.70 2.63
CA ILE A 102 12.27 1.55 3.73
C ILE A 102 13.63 1.05 4.23
N ASP A 103 13.78 -0.27 4.40
CA ASP A 103 15.03 -0.90 4.81
C ASP A 103 16.16 -0.68 3.80
N GLU A 104 15.87 -0.77 2.49
CA GLU A 104 16.83 -0.45 1.42
C GLU A 104 17.29 1.02 1.50
N ILE A 105 16.36 1.95 1.78
CA ILE A 105 16.66 3.37 1.97
C ILE A 105 17.52 3.60 3.23
N CYS A 106 17.23 2.87 4.31
CA CYS A 106 17.89 3.01 5.60
C CYS A 106 19.17 2.18 5.73
N HIS A 107 19.49 1.33 4.74
CA HIS A 107 20.61 0.39 4.77
C HIS A 107 20.55 -0.58 5.97
N VAL A 108 19.35 -1.05 6.29
CA VAL A 108 19.09 -2.06 7.33
C VAL A 108 18.68 -3.38 6.66
N GLU A 109 19.05 -4.50 7.24
CA GLU A 109 18.62 -5.83 6.78
C GLU A 109 17.68 -6.45 7.83
N ILE A 110 16.41 -6.65 7.45
CA ILE A 110 15.38 -7.25 8.29
C ILE A 110 14.78 -8.44 7.55
N ASN A 111 14.67 -9.59 8.23
CA ASN A 111 13.97 -10.74 7.70
C ASN A 111 12.49 -10.71 8.12
N TYR A 112 11.60 -10.57 7.14
CA TYR A 112 10.14 -10.59 7.31
C TYR A 112 9.51 -11.95 7.01
N GLU A 113 10.30 -12.97 6.69
CA GLU A 113 9.81 -14.35 6.54
C GLU A 113 9.43 -14.89 7.92
N VAL A 114 8.13 -15.20 8.08
CA VAL A 114 7.55 -15.90 9.24
C VAL A 114 7.28 -17.34 8.85
#